data_AF-A0A7C4MU80-F1
#
_entry.id   AF-A0A7C4MU80-F1
#
_cell.length_a   1.000
_cell.length_b   1.000
_cell.length_c   1.000
_cell.angle_alpha   90.00
_cell.angle_beta   90.00
_cell.angle_gamma   90.00
#
_symmetry.space_group_name_H-M   'P 1'
#
loop_
_entity.id
_entity.type
_entity.pdbx_description
1 polymer ?
#
loop_
_entity_poly.entity_id
_entity_poly.type
_entity_poly.pdbx_seq_one_letter_code
_entity_poly.pdbx_strand_id
1 'polypeptide(L)'
;MIGEVTGRIHLAENLDVLRTLPTASVDLIYIDPPFNTGKVQRRTQLKTVRSTEGDRVGFQGRRYESVVLGTRRFSDLFDDYLAFLEPRLLEAYRA
;
A
#
# COMPACT_ATOMS: atom_id res chain seq x y z
N MET A 1 22.90 -16.58 11.06
CA MET A 1 22.42 -15.39 11.80
C MET A 1 21.32 -14.76 10.97
N ILE A 2 20.12 -14.63 11.52
CA ILE A 2 19.04 -13.87 10.87
C ILE A 2 19.48 -12.41 10.99
N GLY A 3 19.71 -11.74 9.85
CA GLY A 3 20.18 -10.35 9.84
C GLY A 3 19.22 -9.45 10.61
N GLU A 4 19.77 -8.43 11.28
CA GLU A 4 18.98 -7.43 11.99
C GLU A 4 18.02 -6.75 10.99
N VAL A 5 16.72 -6.76 11.30
CA VAL A 5 15.71 -6.17 10.43
C VAL A 5 15.78 -4.66 10.59
N THR A 6 16.36 -3.98 9.60
CA THR A 6 16.42 -2.51 9.56
C THR A 6 15.12 -1.95 8.98
N GLY A 7 14.46 -1.07 9.71
CA GLY A 7 13.28 -0.34 9.23
C GLY A 7 12.33 0.03 10.36
N ARG A 8 11.50 1.05 10.14
CA ARG A 8 10.42 1.45 11.05
C ARG A 8 9.10 1.47 10.30
N ILE A 9 8.05 0.92 10.91
CA ILE A 9 6.68 0.95 10.41
C ILE A 9 5.86 1.78 11.38
N HIS A 10 5.23 2.84 10.87
CA HIS A 10 4.31 3.67 11.64
C HIS A 10 2.87 3.33 11.23
N LEU A 11 2.04 2.92 12.20
CA LEU A 11 0.60 2.74 12.01
C LEU A 11 -0.13 4.00 12.49
N ALA A 12 -0.23 5.00 11.62
CA ALA A 12 -0.79 6.31 11.95
C ALA A 12 -1.27 7.05 10.68
N GLU A 13 -1.87 8.22 10.86
CA GLU A 13 -2.07 9.18 9.78
C GLU A 13 -0.69 9.70 9.31
N ASN A 14 -0.44 9.68 8.01
CA ASN A 14 0.93 9.87 7.49
C ASN A 14 1.43 11.31 7.66
N LEU A 15 0.56 12.33 7.58
CA LEU A 15 0.95 13.72 7.73
C LEU A 15 1.43 14.01 9.16
N ASP A 16 0.77 13.41 10.15
CA ASP A 16 1.16 13.55 11.55
C ASP A 16 2.55 12.93 11.81
N VAL A 17 2.86 11.79 11.18
CA VAL A 17 4.19 11.17 11.28
C VAL A 17 5.24 12.03 10.58
N LEU A 18 4.99 12.48 9.34
CA LEU A 18 5.93 13.28 8.56
C LEU A 18 6.36 14.56 9.31
N ARG A 19 5.43 15.21 10.01
CA ARG A 19 5.70 16.39 10.86
C ARG A 19 6.67 16.13 12.01
N THR A 20 6.81 14.87 12.46
CA THR A 20 7.75 14.51 13.54
C THR A 20 9.16 14.19 13.04
N LEU A 21 9.34 13.99 11.73
CA LEU A 21 10.65 13.67 11.16
C LEU A 21 11.56 14.89 11.19
N PRO A 22 12.85 14.76 11.52
CA PRO A 22 13.80 15.86 11.43
C PRO A 22 13.92 16.36 9.99
N THR A 23 14.28 17.63 9.80
CA THR A 23 14.51 18.17 8.47
C THR A 23 15.74 17.52 7.82
N ALA A 24 15.69 17.23 6.52
CA ALA A 24 16.79 16.66 5.73
C ALA A 24 17.39 15.36 6.31
N SER A 25 16.52 14.49 6.80
CA SER A 25 16.79 13.18 7.37
C SER A 25 16.52 11.99 6.43
N VAL A 26 15.90 12.24 5.27
CA VAL A 26 15.56 11.21 4.28
C VAL A 26 16.24 11.47 2.93
N ASP A 27 17.06 10.51 2.49
CA ASP A 27 17.80 10.62 1.22
C ASP A 27 16.93 10.33 -0.03
N LEU A 28 15.91 9.46 0.11
CA LEU A 28 15.03 9.05 -0.99
C LEU A 28 13.61 8.81 -0.49
N ILE A 29 12.65 9.41 -1.20
CA ILE A 29 11.23 9.27 -0.92
C ILE A 29 10.58 8.56 -2.11
N TYR A 30 9.90 7.45 -1.84
CA TYR A 30 9.05 6.75 -2.79
C TYR A 30 7.65 6.62 -2.21
N ILE A 31 6.65 7.11 -2.96
CA ILE A 31 5.25 7.08 -2.55
C ILE A 31 4.35 6.68 -3.72
N ASP A 32 3.25 6.01 -3.40
CA ASP A 32 2.18 5.63 -4.32
C ASP A 32 0.86 6.20 -3.76
N PRO A 33 0.61 7.52 -3.91
CA PRO A 33 -0.59 8.15 -3.37
C PRO A 33 -1.84 7.65 -4.12
N PRO A 34 -3.05 7.87 -3.58
CA PRO A 34 -4.27 7.70 -4.34
C PRO A 34 -4.20 8.48 -5.66
N PHE A 35 -4.67 7.92 -6.78
CA PHE A 35 -4.55 8.58 -8.09
C PHE A 35 -5.75 9.48 -8.42
N ASN A 36 -6.73 9.56 -7.51
CA ASN A 36 -7.99 10.25 -7.68
C ASN A 36 -8.77 9.80 -8.93
N THR A 37 -8.83 8.50 -9.17
CA THR A 37 -9.46 7.91 -10.37
C THR A 37 -10.98 8.07 -10.43
N GLY A 38 -11.61 8.55 -9.35
CA GLY A 38 -13.06 8.69 -9.24
C GLY A 38 -13.79 7.35 -9.10
N LYS A 39 -13.06 6.25 -8.87
CA LYS A 39 -13.60 4.90 -8.71
C LYS A 39 -13.26 4.38 -7.32
N VAL A 40 -14.17 3.59 -6.74
CA VAL A 40 -13.83 2.84 -5.53
C VAL A 40 -12.83 1.76 -5.92
N GLN A 41 -11.58 1.91 -5.48
CA GLN A 41 -10.57 0.90 -5.68
C GLN A 41 -10.83 -0.26 -4.73
N ARG A 42 -10.97 -1.46 -5.29
CA ARG A 42 -11.27 -2.69 -4.56
C ARG A 42 -10.18 -3.71 -4.80
N ARG A 43 -9.42 -4.03 -3.76
CA ARG A 43 -8.40 -5.07 -3.79
C ARG A 43 -8.86 -6.27 -2.99
N THR A 44 -9.23 -7.33 -3.68
CA THR A 44 -9.52 -8.63 -3.07
C THR A 44 -8.21 -9.39 -2.88
N GLN A 45 -7.83 -9.64 -1.63
CA GLN A 45 -6.67 -10.48 -1.32
C GLN A 45 -7.06 -11.94 -1.49
N LEU A 46 -6.27 -12.65 -2.29
CA LEU A 46 -6.44 -14.08 -2.56
C LEU A 46 -5.21 -14.81 -2.03
N LYS A 47 -5.45 -15.93 -1.35
CA LYS A 47 -4.43 -16.96 -1.12
C LYS A 47 -4.66 -18.08 -2.13
N THR A 48 -3.63 -18.44 -2.87
CA THR A 48 -3.68 -19.59 -3.77
C THR A 48 -3.04 -20.80 -3.09
N VAL A 49 -3.80 -21.88 -2.99
CA VAL A 49 -3.34 -23.15 -2.43
C VAL A 49 -3.37 -24.18 -3.54
N ARG A 50 -2.30 -24.97 -3.69
CA ARG A 50 -2.25 -26.02 -4.70
C ARG A 50 -3.38 -27.02 -4.45
N SER A 51 -4.15 -27.32 -5.50
CA SER A 51 -5.28 -28.26 -5.43
C SER A 51 -5.44 -28.96 -6.78
N THR A 52 -5.73 -30.25 -6.77
CA THR A 52 -6.00 -31.02 -8.00
C THR A 52 -7.30 -30.61 -8.67
N GLU A 53 -8.24 -30.07 -7.91
CA GLU A 53 -9.55 -29.57 -8.37
C GLU A 53 -9.63 -28.04 -8.40
N GLY A 54 -8.48 -27.37 -8.31
CA GLY A 54 -8.38 -25.93 -8.23
C GLY A 54 -9.04 -25.18 -9.39
N ASP A 55 -9.63 -24.03 -9.06
CA ASP A 55 -10.40 -23.14 -9.93
C ASP A 55 -9.53 -22.35 -10.93
N ARG A 56 -8.20 -22.39 -10.79
CA ARG A 56 -7.27 -21.74 -11.72
C ARG A 56 -6.03 -22.58 -12.01
N VAL A 57 -5.52 -22.45 -13.23
CA VAL A 57 -4.20 -22.96 -13.64
C VAL A 57 -3.17 -21.86 -13.38
N GLY A 58 -2.14 -22.18 -12.59
CA GLY A 58 -1.09 -21.25 -12.17
C GLY A 58 0.30 -21.73 -12.56
N PHE A 59 1.27 -21.50 -11.67
CA PHE A 59 2.69 -21.82 -11.90
C PHE A 59 2.90 -23.27 -12.38
N GLN A 60 3.65 -23.43 -13.47
CA GLN A 60 3.95 -24.71 -14.12
C GLN A 60 2.71 -25.52 -14.54
N GLY A 61 1.62 -24.85 -14.94
CA GLY A 61 0.40 -25.53 -15.39
C GLY A 61 -0.34 -26.28 -14.28
N ARG A 62 0.05 -26.11 -13.01
CA ARG A 62 -0.57 -26.78 -11.88
C ARG A 62 -1.84 -26.02 -11.46
N ARG A 63 -2.83 -26.77 -10.98
CA ARG A 63 -4.08 -26.21 -10.47
C ARG A 63 -3.92 -25.68 -9.03
N TYR A 64 -4.60 -24.58 -8.76
CA TYR A 64 -4.66 -23.94 -7.45
C TYR A 64 -6.11 -23.57 -7.17
N GLU A 65 -6.51 -23.74 -5.92
CA GLU A 65 -7.75 -23.22 -5.37
C GLU A 65 -7.50 -21.85 -4.76
N SER A 66 -8.51 -21.00 -4.85
CA SER A 66 -8.44 -19.59 -4.56
C SER A 66 -9.25 -19.25 -3.33
N VAL A 67 -8.56 -19.05 -2.23
CA VAL A 67 -9.19 -18.68 -0.97
C VAL A 67 -9.21 -17.16 -0.87
N VAL A 68 -10.42 -16.58 -0.84
CA VAL A 68 -10.60 -15.14 -0.57
C VAL A 68 -10.27 -14.88 0.89
N LEU A 69 -9.19 -14.14 1.14
CA LEU A 69 -8.78 -13.77 2.50
C LEU A 69 -9.49 -12.52 3.01
N GLY A 70 -9.96 -11.67 2.11
CA GLY A 70 -10.63 -10.43 2.45
C GLY A 70 -10.59 -9.44 1.30
N THR A 71 -11.42 -8.41 1.39
CA THR A 71 -11.47 -7.35 0.39
C THR A 71 -11.24 -6.01 1.09
N ARG A 72 -10.21 -5.28 0.67
CA ARG A 72 -10.01 -3.90 1.09
C ARG A 72 -10.58 -2.98 0.02
N ARG A 73 -11.29 -1.95 0.46
CA ARG A 73 -11.81 -0.88 -0.39
C ARG A 73 -11.31 0.44 0.18
N PHE A 74 -10.87 1.32 -0.69
CA PHE A 74 -10.62 2.71 -0.33
C PHE A 74 -11.30 3.59 -1.37
N SER A 75 -11.85 4.71 -0.90
CA SER A 75 -12.34 5.76 -1.80
C SER A 75 -11.12 6.39 -2.45
N ASP A 76 -11.02 6.26 -3.76
CA ASP A 76 -10.07 7.01 -4.58
C ASP A 76 -10.81 8.16 -5.26
N LEU A 77 -11.50 8.93 -4.44
CA LEU A 77 -12.31 10.08 -4.79
C LEU A 77 -12.08 11.14 -3.71
N PHE A 78 -11.51 12.25 -4.13
CA PHE A 78 -11.25 13.42 -3.31
C PHE A 78 -11.83 14.64 -4.02
N ASP A 79 -12.71 15.37 -3.34
CA ASP A 79 -13.30 16.60 -3.85
C ASP A 79 -12.22 17.67 -4.06
N ASP A 80 -11.29 17.77 -3.10
CA ASP A 80 -10.06 18.56 -3.23
C ASP A 80 -8.83 17.68 -2.99
N TYR A 81 -8.39 17.04 -4.06
CA TYR A 81 -7.23 16.15 -4.04
C TYR A 81 -5.92 16.88 -3.71
N LEU A 82 -5.78 18.14 -4.11
CA LEU A 82 -4.56 18.91 -3.83
C LEU A 82 -4.49 19.32 -2.36
N ALA A 83 -5.59 19.76 -1.76
CA ALA A 83 -5.64 20.02 -0.32
C ALA A 83 -5.31 18.78 0.52
N PHE A 84 -5.60 17.58 -0.01
CA PHE A 84 -5.15 16.33 0.60
C PHE A 84 -3.64 16.08 0.38
N LEU A 85 -3.15 16.11 -0.86
CA LEU A 85 -1.80 15.62 -1.18
C LEU A 85 -0.70 16.65 -0.87
N GLU A 86 -0.91 17.93 -1.17
CA GLU A 86 0.09 19.00 -1.05
C GLU A 86 0.78 19.07 0.33
N PRO A 87 0.06 19.11 1.47
CA PRO A 87 0.71 19.20 2.78
C PRO A 87 1.60 17.99 3.08
N ARG A 88 1.28 16.82 2.51
CA ARG A 88 2.07 15.59 2.68
C ARG A 88 3.36 15.65 1.87
N LEU A 89 3.30 16.19 0.65
CA LEU A 89 4.49 16.36 -0.18
C LEU A 89 5.45 17.40 0.41
N LEU A 90 4.92 18.48 0.97
CA LEU A 90 5.73 19.51 1.62
C LEU A 90 6.47 18.97 2.85
N GLU A 91 5.77 18.25 3.72
CA GLU A 91 6.39 17.65 4.91
C GLU A 91 7.36 16.51 4.54
N ALA A 92 7.05 15.73 3.51
CA ALA A 92 7.96 14.71 3.00
C ALA A 92 9.25 15.35 2.44
N TYR A 93 9.15 16.43 1.67
CA TYR A 93 10.31 17.15 1.14
C TYR A 93 11.14 17.84 2.23
N ARG A 94 10.49 18.32 3.30
CA ARG A 94 11.20 18.88 4.46
C ARG A 94 12.01 17.80 5.19
N ALA A 95 11.39 16.62 5.38
CA ALA A 95 11.95 15.50 6.13
C ALA A 95 13.22 14.93 5.50
#